data_AF-A0A7V1PXN4-F1
#
_entry.id   AF-A0A7V1PXN4-F1
#
_cell.length_a   1.000
_cell.length_b   1.000
_cell.length_c   1.000
_cell.angle_alpha   90.00
_cell.angle_beta   90.00
_cell.angle_gamma   90.00
#
_symmetry.space_group_name_H-M   'P 1'
#
loop_
_entity.id
_entity.type
_entity.pdbx_description
1 polymer ?
#
loop_
_entity_poly.entity_id
_entity_poly.type
_entity_poly.pdbx_seq_one_letter_code
_entity_poly.pdbx_strand_id
1 'polypeptide(L)'
;RIDKKVECQEIRYADLSEGFKKEYNEKLRFIACYNIQMAELNKNSRERNIRKFENLIKETKLKGELDKIKESHYKLKSFLSKYHITKFYKLTIEKTTKDKTTQSKEKRDDYGKKEEYNIQIEKIDSAILAEANLDGRFFIQTEVSSQEFNKEEIVKSYKSLQKVEQAFKVIKNEFDIRPVYLRKDNRIRGHVMICYLALLINILLDKKMQEVFPEMENAQARKVNLKKSEHNEDDPLTMKTLMEELDTIRLIPLYINGSESPKYISTQIGRNLKKLFSSLGIINAMEPQKLRLATKEKTTNYNQLELLFT
;
A
#
# COMPACT_ATOMS: atom_id res chain seq x y z
N ARG A 1 -12.20 -1.64 -7.60
CA ARG A 1 -12.11 -0.17 -7.77
C ARG A 1 -11.97 0.19 -9.25
N ILE A 2 -13.07 0.17 -10.01
CA ILE A 2 -13.12 0.96 -11.25
C ILE A 2 -13.68 2.30 -10.80
N ASP A 3 -12.81 3.27 -10.55
CA ASP A 3 -13.25 4.63 -10.18
C ASP A 3 -14.18 5.11 -11.30
N LYS A 4 -15.47 5.25 -11.00
CA LYS A 4 -16.50 5.73 -11.94
C LYS A 4 -16.31 7.20 -12.40
N LYS A 5 -15.13 7.79 -12.17
CA LYS A 5 -14.80 9.19 -12.43
C LYS A 5 -13.36 9.36 -12.95
N VAL A 6 -12.98 8.52 -13.92
CA VAL A 6 -11.80 8.81 -14.74
C VAL A 6 -12.27 9.18 -16.12
N GLU A 7 -12.02 10.43 -16.50
CA GLU A 7 -12.26 10.92 -17.84
C GLU A 7 -10.99 10.71 -18.66
N CYS A 8 -11.13 10.19 -19.89
CA CYS A 8 -9.99 9.93 -20.75
C CYS A 8 -10.23 10.40 -22.18
N GLN A 9 -9.19 11.01 -22.73
CA GLN A 9 -9.12 11.51 -24.08
C GLN A 9 -7.91 10.90 -24.79
N GLU A 10 -8.13 10.45 -26.01
CA GLU A 10 -7.05 10.00 -26.88
C GLU A 10 -6.44 11.21 -27.59
N ILE A 11 -5.12 11.35 -27.49
CA ILE A 11 -4.33 12.38 -28.16
C ILE A 11 -3.88 11.80 -29.49
N ARG A 12 -4.22 12.48 -30.59
CA ARG A 12 -3.77 12.04 -31.91
C ARG A 12 -2.30 12.38 -32.09
N TYR A 13 -1.60 11.58 -32.87
CA TYR A 13 -0.21 11.87 -33.22
C TYR A 13 -0.04 13.27 -33.84
N ALA A 14 -1.03 13.74 -34.60
CA ALA A 14 -1.07 15.09 -35.18
C ALA A 14 -1.02 16.20 -34.12
N ASP A 15 -1.57 15.98 -32.93
CA ASP A 15 -1.66 16.95 -31.85
C ASP A 15 -0.35 17.03 -31.02
N LEU A 16 0.61 16.14 -31.26
CA LEU A 16 1.90 16.14 -30.57
C LEU A 16 2.79 17.29 -31.05
N SER A 17 3.63 17.79 -30.14
CA SER A 17 4.64 18.80 -30.49
C SER A 17 5.73 18.21 -31.41
N GLU A 18 6.41 19.07 -32.17
CA GLU A 18 7.44 18.63 -33.11
C GLU A 18 8.60 17.86 -32.45
N GLY A 19 8.90 18.17 -31.17
CA GLY A 19 9.89 17.41 -30.40
C GLY A 19 9.47 15.96 -30.18
N PHE A 20 8.21 15.73 -29.78
CA PHE A 20 7.67 14.39 -29.56
C PHE A 20 7.53 13.60 -30.86
N LYS A 21 7.18 14.26 -31.97
CA LYS A 21 7.09 13.62 -33.30
C LYS A 21 8.44 13.14 -33.83
N LYS A 22 9.56 13.68 -33.35
CA LYS A 22 10.91 13.20 -33.72
C LYS A 22 11.33 11.96 -32.92
N GLU A 23 10.78 11.80 -31.72
CA GLU A 23 11.16 10.74 -30.78
C GLU A 23 10.27 9.49 -30.90
N TYR A 24 9.01 9.67 -31.30
CA TYR A 24 8.00 8.62 -31.26
C TYR A 24 7.41 8.33 -32.65
N ASN A 25 7.13 7.05 -32.92
CA ASN A 25 6.53 6.59 -34.17
C ASN A 25 5.00 6.83 -34.21
N GLU A 26 4.43 6.99 -35.40
CA GLU A 26 2.99 7.20 -35.65
C GLU A 26 2.09 6.06 -35.15
N LYS A 27 2.67 4.86 -34.96
CA LYS A 27 1.95 3.69 -34.42
C LYS A 27 1.63 3.81 -32.93
N LEU A 28 2.26 4.75 -32.23
CA LEU A 28 2.05 4.96 -30.79
C LEU A 28 0.77 5.75 -30.53
N ARG A 29 -0.02 5.26 -29.58
CA ARG A 29 -1.22 5.92 -29.09
C ARG A 29 -0.95 6.50 -27.71
N PHE A 30 -1.41 7.72 -27.51
CA PHE A 30 -1.32 8.43 -26.25
C PHE A 30 -2.71 8.68 -25.69
N ILE A 31 -2.94 8.26 -24.45
CA ILE A 31 -4.21 8.47 -23.76
C ILE A 31 -3.94 9.35 -22.54
N ALA A 32 -4.54 10.54 -22.54
CA ALA A 32 -4.55 11.42 -21.38
C ALA A 32 -5.78 11.10 -20.54
N CYS A 33 -5.59 10.94 -19.24
CA CYS A 33 -6.65 10.67 -18.30
C CYS A 33 -6.61 11.62 -17.11
N TYR A 34 -7.78 11.92 -16.58
CA TYR A 34 -7.98 12.76 -15.41
C TYR A 34 -8.81 12.02 -14.36
N ASN A 35 -8.23 11.85 -13.18
CA ASN A 35 -8.88 11.24 -12.02
C ASN A 35 -9.19 12.31 -10.98
N ILE A 36 -10.46 12.65 -10.84
CA ILE A 36 -10.96 13.71 -9.95
C ILE A 36 -10.58 13.43 -8.48
N GLN A 37 -10.70 12.17 -8.04
CA GLN A 37 -10.40 11.81 -6.66
C GLN A 37 -8.91 11.93 -6.36
N MET A 38 -8.06 11.51 -7.31
CA MET A 38 -6.61 11.68 -7.17
C MET A 38 -6.21 13.15 -7.22
N ALA A 39 -6.89 13.97 -8.03
CA ALA A 39 -6.63 15.40 -8.07
C ALA A 39 -6.87 16.06 -6.71
N GLU A 40 -7.99 15.74 -6.06
CA GLU A 40 -8.31 16.24 -4.72
C GLU A 40 -7.32 15.76 -3.66
N LEU A 41 -6.94 14.47 -3.69
CA LEU A 41 -5.94 13.92 -2.76
C LEU A 41 -4.56 14.54 -2.93
N ASN A 42 -4.13 14.76 -4.18
CA ASN A 42 -2.85 15.39 -4.48
C ASN A 42 -2.84 16.85 -4.02
N LYS A 43 -3.92 17.59 -4.31
CA LYS A 43 -4.13 18.96 -3.82
C LYS A 43 -4.03 19.03 -2.29
N ASN A 44 -4.80 18.20 -1.59
CA ASN A 44 -4.82 18.17 -0.13
C ASN A 44 -3.44 17.80 0.45
N SER A 45 -2.75 16.85 -0.18
CA SER A 45 -1.39 16.47 0.22
C SER A 45 -0.38 17.60 0.01
N ARG A 46 -0.45 18.30 -1.13
CA ARG A 46 0.38 19.46 -1.43
C ARG A 46 0.16 20.59 -0.44
N GLU A 47 -1.10 20.99 -0.20
CA GLU A 47 -1.45 22.04 0.76
C GLU A 47 -0.99 21.68 2.18
N ARG A 48 -1.20 20.43 2.61
CA ARG A 48 -0.74 19.95 3.90
C ARG A 48 0.79 20.04 4.03
N ASN A 49 1.53 19.64 3.00
CA ASN A 49 2.99 19.65 3.01
C ASN A 49 3.53 21.10 3.04
N ILE A 50 2.91 22.01 2.29
CA ILE A 50 3.20 23.45 2.32
C ILE A 50 2.98 24.00 3.73
N ARG A 51 1.82 23.76 4.35
CA ARG A 51 1.52 24.21 5.72
C ARG A 51 2.54 23.69 6.74
N LYS A 52 2.94 22.43 6.64
CA LYS A 52 3.96 21.86 7.52
C LYS A 52 5.33 22.54 7.34
N PHE A 53 5.68 22.87 6.10
CA PHE A 53 6.93 23.59 5.83
C PHE A 53 6.88 25.04 6.35
N GLU A 54 5.77 25.73 6.17
CA GLU A 54 5.56 27.08 6.72
C GLU A 54 5.65 27.10 8.25
N ASN A 55 5.10 26.09 8.93
CA ASN A 55 5.26 25.95 10.37
C ASN A 55 6.73 25.69 10.76
N LEU A 56 7.44 24.84 10.01
CA LEU A 56 8.86 24.59 10.24
C LEU A 56 9.68 25.88 10.10
N ILE A 57 9.39 26.70 9.09
CA ILE A 57 10.06 28.00 8.88
C ILE A 57 9.88 28.90 10.11
N LYS A 58 8.66 28.99 10.66
CA LYS A 58 8.36 29.80 11.85
C LYS A 58 9.13 29.36 13.09
N GLU A 59 9.34 28.05 13.25
CA GLU A 59 10.09 27.49 14.37
C GLU A 59 11.62 27.60 14.20
N THR A 60 12.10 27.68 12.97
CA THR A 60 13.54 27.75 12.69
C THR A 60 14.11 29.16 12.84
N LYS A 61 15.26 29.27 13.50
CA LYS A 61 16.03 30.53 13.53
C LYS A 61 16.66 30.76 12.17
N LEU A 62 16.17 31.77 11.45
CA LEU A 62 16.65 32.11 10.09
C LEU A 62 17.85 33.06 10.07
N LYS A 63 18.29 33.57 11.23
CA LYS A 63 19.45 34.45 11.38
C LYS A 63 20.33 33.98 12.53
N GLY A 64 21.65 33.99 12.35
CA GLY A 64 22.59 33.60 13.39
C GLY A 64 24.00 33.32 12.89
N GLU A 65 24.74 32.57 13.70
CA GLU A 65 26.08 32.08 13.38
C GLU A 65 26.06 31.07 12.24
N LEU A 66 27.15 30.99 11.48
CA LEU A 66 27.24 30.19 10.26
C LEU A 66 26.88 28.71 10.47
N ASP A 67 27.38 28.07 11.52
CA ASP A 67 27.18 26.63 11.74
C ASP A 67 25.72 26.31 12.07
N LYS A 68 25.09 27.10 12.94
CA LYS A 68 23.65 26.97 13.28
C LYS A 68 22.76 27.23 12.06
N ILE A 69 23.17 28.13 11.17
CA ILE A 69 22.46 28.45 9.94
C ILE A 69 22.61 27.33 8.90
N LYS A 70 23.79 26.71 8.79
CA LYS A 70 23.99 25.51 7.95
C LYS A 70 23.14 24.34 8.41
N GLU A 71 23.08 24.08 9.72
CA GLU A 71 22.21 23.05 10.29
C GLU A 71 20.73 23.32 9.98
N SER A 72 20.29 24.57 10.16
CA SER A 72 18.93 24.99 9.84
C SER A 72 18.62 24.85 8.34
N HIS A 73 19.56 25.24 7.47
CA HIS A 73 19.44 25.08 6.03
C HIS A 73 19.34 23.61 5.62
N TYR A 74 20.19 22.73 6.19
CA TYR A 74 20.13 21.30 5.93
C TYR A 74 18.80 20.70 6.39
N LYS A 75 18.30 21.09 7.56
CA LYS A 75 16.99 20.66 8.08
C LYS A 75 15.86 21.06 7.12
N LEU A 76 15.86 22.30 6.64
CA LEU A 76 14.87 22.79 5.66
C LEU A 76 14.98 22.02 4.33
N LYS A 77 16.19 21.85 3.79
CA LYS A 77 16.42 21.12 2.52
C LYS A 77 16.03 19.64 2.62
N SER A 78 16.35 18.98 3.74
CA SER A 78 15.95 17.61 4.03
C SER A 78 14.43 17.49 4.13
N PHE A 79 13.76 18.47 4.73
CA PHE A 79 12.30 18.50 4.79
C PHE A 79 11.69 18.62 3.39
N LEU A 80 12.18 19.57 2.58
CA LEU A 80 11.69 19.77 1.21
C LEU A 80 11.80 18.49 0.38
N SER A 81 12.92 17.78 0.50
CA SER A 81 13.19 16.52 -0.22
C SER A 81 12.25 15.41 0.25
N LYS A 82 12.09 15.24 1.57
CA LYS A 82 11.21 14.22 2.17
C LYS A 82 9.74 14.39 1.78
N TYR A 83 9.27 15.62 1.60
CA TYR A 83 7.89 15.92 1.25
C TYR A 83 7.67 16.22 -0.23
N HIS A 84 8.69 16.04 -1.08
CA HIS A 84 8.65 16.27 -2.53
C HIS A 84 8.20 17.68 -2.94
N ILE A 85 8.58 18.70 -2.16
CA ILE A 85 8.23 20.12 -2.39
C ILE A 85 9.45 20.99 -2.71
N THR A 86 10.57 20.38 -3.10
CA THR A 86 11.83 21.07 -3.43
C THR A 86 11.67 22.11 -4.53
N LYS A 87 10.80 21.87 -5.52
CA LYS A 87 10.54 22.79 -6.63
C LYS A 87 9.80 24.06 -6.20
N PHE A 88 9.15 24.07 -5.04
CA PHE A 88 8.31 25.19 -4.59
C PHE A 88 9.09 26.27 -3.85
N TYR A 89 10.29 25.94 -3.37
CA TYR A 89 11.08 26.85 -2.53
C TYR A 89 12.54 26.86 -2.94
N LYS A 90 13.09 28.06 -3.09
CA LYS A 90 14.53 28.28 -3.26
C LYS A 90 15.10 28.78 -1.93
N LEU A 91 16.16 28.11 -1.47
CA LEU A 91 16.85 28.41 -0.22
C LEU A 91 18.25 28.93 -0.53
N THR A 92 18.55 30.16 -0.15
CA THR A 92 19.89 30.76 -0.28
C THR A 92 20.39 31.23 1.08
N ILE A 93 21.70 31.15 1.32
CA ILE A 93 22.34 31.69 2.52
C ILE A 93 23.07 32.95 2.11
N GLU A 94 22.74 34.06 2.75
CA GLU A 94 23.42 35.34 2.54
C GLU A 94 24.17 35.77 3.80
N LYS A 95 25.15 36.65 3.59
CA LYS A 95 25.97 37.23 4.65
C LYS A 95 25.56 38.68 4.86
N THR A 96 25.14 38.99 6.08
CA THR A 96 24.84 40.36 6.51
C THR A 96 26.02 40.91 7.32
N THR A 97 26.70 41.91 6.78
CA THR A 97 27.68 42.72 7.50
C THR A 97 27.01 43.96 8.09
N LYS A 98 27.01 44.11 9.42
CA LYS A 98 26.61 45.36 10.08
C LYS A 98 27.81 46.31 10.07
N ASP A 99 27.75 47.35 9.23
CA ASP A 99 28.68 48.48 9.34
C ASP A 99 28.24 49.38 10.52
N LYS A 100 29.11 49.50 11.52
CA LYS A 100 28.93 50.47 12.61
C LYS A 100 29.37 51.86 12.13
N THR A 101 28.45 52.70 11.67
CA THR A 101 28.50 54.15 11.90
C THR A 101 27.75 54.38 13.21
N THR A 102 28.33 54.88 14.31
CA THR A 102 29.00 56.16 14.47
C THR A 102 29.87 56.13 15.73
N GLN A 103 30.98 56.86 15.63
CA GLN A 103 32.05 57.18 16.58
C GLN A 103 31.78 56.99 18.08
N SER A 104 32.65 56.20 18.71
CA SER A 104 33.22 56.51 20.03
C SER A 104 34.60 55.88 20.10
N LYS A 105 35.62 56.73 20.27
CA LYS A 105 37.02 56.35 20.50
C LYS A 105 37.09 55.60 21.83
N GLU A 106 37.60 54.37 21.82
CA GLU A 106 38.81 53.99 22.56
C GLU A 106 39.13 52.48 22.44
N LYS A 107 40.44 52.24 22.28
CA LYS A 107 41.22 51.00 22.41
C LYS A 107 41.01 49.84 21.41
N ARG A 108 42.16 49.46 20.85
CA ARG A 108 42.42 48.34 19.93
C ARG A 108 42.33 47.02 20.70
N ASP A 109 41.51 46.11 20.19
CA ASP A 109 41.76 44.67 20.14
C ASP A 109 41.23 44.17 18.78
N ASP A 110 42.10 43.52 18.02
CA ASP A 110 41.90 43.02 16.66
C ASP A 110 41.28 41.62 16.71
N TYR A 111 39.96 41.49 16.91
CA TYR A 111 39.23 40.24 16.64
C TYR A 111 37.75 40.50 16.29
N GLY A 112 37.40 40.16 15.05
CA GLY A 112 36.08 39.64 14.69
C GLY A 112 34.97 40.66 14.43
N LYS A 113 34.84 41.09 13.16
CA LYS A 113 33.52 41.47 12.64
C LYS A 113 32.55 40.31 12.94
N LYS A 114 31.50 40.54 13.74
CA LYS A 114 30.43 39.55 13.92
C LYS A 114 29.69 39.39 12.59
N GLU A 115 30.02 38.33 11.87
CA GLU A 115 29.34 37.96 10.63
C GLU A 115 28.03 37.27 10.99
N GLU A 116 26.91 37.88 10.62
CA GLU A 116 25.58 37.27 10.76
C GLU A 116 25.16 36.71 9.40
N TYR A 117 24.73 35.45 9.38
CA TYR A 117 24.20 34.80 8.18
C TYR A 117 22.69 34.69 8.27
N ASN A 118 22.00 34.87 7.14
CA ASN A 118 20.56 34.72 7.01
C ASN A 118 20.19 33.71 5.93
N ILE A 119 19.13 32.94 6.18
CA ILE A 119 18.51 32.08 5.17
C ILE A 119 17.42 32.88 4.47
N GLN A 120 17.59 33.15 3.18
CA GLN A 120 16.53 33.62 2.33
C GLN A 120 15.72 32.43 1.80
N ILE A 121 14.40 32.57 1.85
CA ILE A 121 13.44 31.58 1.38
C ILE A 121 12.54 32.27 0.38
N GLU A 122 12.66 31.88 -0.89
CA GLU A 122 11.81 32.37 -1.97
C GLU A 122 10.79 31.29 -2.33
N LYS A 123 9.51 31.64 -2.29
CA LYS A 123 8.41 30.76 -2.72
C LYS A 123 8.14 30.98 -4.21
N ILE A 124 8.14 29.90 -4.98
CA ILE A 124 7.95 29.93 -6.42
C ILE A 124 6.51 29.54 -6.75
N ASP A 125 5.62 30.54 -6.80
CA ASP A 125 4.18 30.29 -7.03
C ASP A 125 3.89 29.68 -8.41
N SER A 126 4.70 30.00 -9.43
CA SER A 126 4.58 29.39 -10.77
C SER A 126 4.81 27.88 -10.75
N ALA A 127 5.73 27.38 -9.93
CA ALA A 127 5.99 25.95 -9.77
C ALA A 127 4.83 25.24 -9.05
N ILE A 128 4.21 25.91 -8.07
CA ILE A 128 3.04 25.38 -7.37
C ILE A 128 1.84 25.30 -8.31
N LEU A 129 1.62 26.32 -9.14
CA LEU A 129 0.57 26.33 -10.16
C LEU A 129 0.79 25.24 -11.23
N ALA A 130 2.03 25.09 -11.69
CA ALA A 130 2.37 24.03 -12.64
C ALA A 130 2.09 22.63 -12.07
N GLU A 131 2.45 22.37 -10.81
CA GLU A 131 2.14 21.11 -10.15
C GLU A 131 0.63 20.93 -9.94
N ALA A 132 -0.09 22.00 -9.57
CA ALA A 132 -1.54 21.96 -9.42
C ALA A 132 -2.28 21.61 -10.72
N ASN A 133 -1.76 22.05 -11.87
CA ASN A 133 -2.31 21.69 -13.19
C ASN A 133 -2.13 20.21 -13.55
N LEU A 134 -1.19 19.52 -12.91
CA LEU A 134 -0.93 18.08 -13.13
C LEU A 134 -1.69 17.18 -12.16
N ASP A 135 -2.40 17.75 -11.18
CA ASP A 135 -3.14 16.97 -10.19
C ASP A 135 -4.12 16.00 -10.84
N GLY A 136 -4.04 14.72 -10.47
CA GLY A 136 -4.93 13.68 -10.98
C GLY A 136 -4.78 13.37 -12.47
N ARG A 137 -3.85 14.04 -13.20
CA ARG A 137 -3.58 13.75 -14.61
C ARG A 137 -2.53 12.66 -14.73
N PHE A 138 -2.75 11.74 -15.66
CA PHE A 138 -1.77 10.73 -16.03
C PHE A 138 -1.90 10.40 -17.51
N PHE A 139 -0.80 9.89 -18.08
CA PHE A 139 -0.72 9.55 -19.50
C PHE A 139 -0.37 8.08 -19.66
N ILE A 140 -1.00 7.43 -20.63
CA ILE A 140 -0.70 6.06 -21.04
C ILE A 140 -0.18 6.11 -22.46
N GLN A 141 0.98 5.50 -22.67
CA GLN A 141 1.53 5.22 -24.00
C GLN A 141 1.33 3.74 -24.30
N THR A 142 0.83 3.44 -25.50
CA THR A 142 0.63 2.04 -25.94
C THR A 142 0.78 1.89 -27.45
N GLU A 143 1.18 0.69 -27.87
CA GLU A 143 1.25 0.28 -29.28
C GLU A 143 -0.01 -0.51 -29.71
N VAL A 144 -0.93 -0.77 -28.78
CA VAL A 144 -2.14 -1.57 -29.04
C VAL A 144 -3.06 -0.83 -30.00
N SER A 145 -3.45 -1.49 -31.09
CA SER A 145 -4.29 -0.89 -32.13
C SER A 145 -5.67 -0.49 -31.60
N SER A 146 -6.30 0.51 -32.23
CA SER A 146 -7.67 0.94 -31.89
C SER A 146 -8.74 -0.09 -32.24
N GLN A 147 -8.40 -1.08 -33.06
CA GLN A 147 -9.26 -2.21 -33.40
C GLN A 147 -9.27 -3.28 -32.31
N GLU A 148 -8.14 -3.46 -31.61
CA GLU A 148 -8.03 -4.43 -30.51
C GLU A 148 -8.58 -3.88 -29.20
N PHE A 149 -8.19 -2.65 -28.84
CA PHE A 149 -8.64 -2.02 -27.60
C PHE A 149 -9.08 -0.58 -27.83
N ASN A 150 -10.26 -0.25 -27.28
CA ASN A 150 -10.69 1.12 -27.14
C ASN A 150 -9.94 1.83 -25.98
N LYS A 151 -10.06 3.15 -25.89
CA LYS A 151 -9.39 3.96 -24.86
C LYS A 151 -9.78 3.56 -23.42
N GLU A 152 -11.02 3.16 -23.19
CA GLU A 152 -11.54 2.78 -21.87
C GLU A 152 -10.99 1.43 -21.42
N GLU A 153 -10.87 0.49 -22.34
CA GLU A 153 -10.27 -0.83 -22.14
C GLU A 153 -8.78 -0.72 -21.85
N ILE A 154 -8.05 0.16 -22.54
CA ILE A 154 -6.63 0.44 -22.26
C ILE A 154 -6.47 0.95 -20.82
N VAL A 155 -7.31 1.89 -20.40
CA VAL A 155 -7.27 2.47 -19.06
C VAL A 155 -7.62 1.43 -18.00
N LYS A 156 -8.63 0.59 -18.27
CA LYS A 156 -9.01 -0.53 -17.41
C LYS A 156 -7.88 -1.54 -17.26
N SER A 157 -7.21 -1.88 -18.36
CA SER A 157 -6.04 -2.77 -18.39
C SER A 157 -4.88 -2.18 -17.61
N TYR A 158 -4.54 -0.91 -17.85
CA TYR A 158 -3.50 -0.19 -17.11
C TYR A 158 -3.76 -0.18 -15.61
N LYS A 159 -5.00 0.11 -15.18
CA LYS A 159 -5.38 0.03 -13.76
C LYS A 159 -5.25 -1.37 -13.18
N SER A 160 -5.35 -2.42 -13.99
CA SER A 160 -5.17 -3.79 -13.52
C SER A 160 -3.72 -4.11 -13.12
N LEU A 161 -2.73 -3.32 -13.56
CA LEU A 161 -1.33 -3.44 -13.12
C LEU A 161 -1.19 -3.28 -11.61
N GLN A 162 -2.03 -2.47 -10.97
CA GLN A 162 -2.05 -2.34 -9.51
C GLN A 162 -2.34 -3.67 -8.80
N LYS A 163 -3.12 -4.56 -9.42
CA LYS A 163 -3.36 -5.91 -8.89
C LYS A 163 -2.08 -6.75 -8.90
N VAL A 164 -1.28 -6.60 -9.96
CA VAL A 164 0.02 -7.27 -10.10
C VAL A 164 1.00 -6.75 -9.05
N GLU A 165 1.07 -5.43 -8.85
CA GLU A 165 1.90 -4.83 -7.79
C GLU A 165 1.49 -5.32 -6.40
N GLN A 166 0.18 -5.40 -6.13
CA GLN A 166 -0.34 -5.92 -4.88
C GLN A 166 0.03 -7.40 -4.70
N ALA A 167 -0.05 -8.21 -5.75
CA ALA A 167 0.38 -9.61 -5.73
C ALA A 167 1.88 -9.73 -5.41
N PHE A 168 2.74 -8.92 -6.03
CA PHE A 168 4.17 -8.89 -5.70
C PHE A 168 4.43 -8.45 -4.25
N LYS A 169 3.63 -7.55 -3.71
CA LYS A 169 3.74 -7.13 -2.32
C LYS A 169 3.41 -8.28 -1.35
N VAL A 170 2.35 -9.05 -1.64
CA VAL A 170 1.98 -10.25 -0.87
C VAL A 170 3.12 -11.27 -0.91
N ILE A 171 3.63 -11.59 -2.10
CA ILE A 171 4.76 -12.51 -2.27
C ILE A 171 5.98 -12.09 -1.42
N LYS A 172 6.28 -10.80 -1.39
CA LYS A 172 7.46 -10.27 -0.69
C LYS A 172 7.30 -10.22 0.83
N ASN A 173 6.09 -9.96 1.33
CA ASN A 173 5.86 -9.69 2.75
C ASN A 173 5.19 -10.84 3.51
N GLU A 174 4.28 -11.57 2.87
CA GLU A 174 3.51 -12.65 3.52
C GLU A 174 4.13 -14.01 3.24
N PHE A 175 4.67 -14.21 2.04
CA PHE A 175 5.28 -15.50 1.64
C PHE A 175 6.80 -15.51 1.70
N ASP A 176 7.44 -14.41 2.10
CA ASP A 176 8.88 -14.26 2.26
C ASP A 176 9.68 -14.92 1.12
N ILE A 177 9.37 -14.53 -0.12
CA ILE A 177 10.03 -15.11 -1.30
C ILE A 177 11.55 -15.00 -1.27
N ARG A 178 12.10 -14.04 -0.50
CA ARG A 178 13.55 -13.88 -0.31
C ARG A 178 14.02 -14.92 0.69
N PRO A 179 14.66 -16.01 0.23
CA PRO A 179 15.07 -17.05 1.14
C PRO A 179 16.35 -16.64 1.85
N VAL A 180 16.30 -16.50 3.18
CA VAL A 180 17.45 -16.03 3.98
C VAL A 180 18.54 -17.12 4.11
N TYR A 181 18.17 -18.40 3.99
CA TYR A 181 19.06 -19.52 4.36
C TYR A 181 19.23 -20.61 3.27
N LEU A 182 18.73 -20.39 2.05
CA LEU A 182 18.83 -21.38 0.97
C LEU A 182 20.03 -21.09 0.07
N ARG A 183 20.99 -22.03 0.01
CA ARG A 183 22.25 -21.89 -0.76
C ARG A 183 22.30 -22.71 -2.06
N LYS A 184 21.46 -23.74 -2.21
CA LYS A 184 21.43 -24.64 -3.38
C LYS A 184 20.36 -24.18 -4.36
N ASP A 185 20.70 -24.10 -5.65
CA ASP A 185 19.81 -23.62 -6.71
C ASP A 185 18.46 -24.37 -6.74
N ASN A 186 18.49 -25.71 -6.70
CA ASN A 186 17.25 -26.51 -6.68
C ASN A 186 16.32 -26.17 -5.50
N ARG A 187 16.88 -25.83 -4.32
CA ARG A 187 16.05 -25.49 -3.16
C ARG A 187 15.49 -24.07 -3.27
N ILE A 188 16.23 -23.15 -3.91
CA ILE A 188 15.74 -21.79 -4.23
C ILE A 188 14.58 -21.89 -5.21
N ARG A 189 14.72 -22.66 -6.30
CA ARG A 189 13.64 -22.90 -7.27
C ARG A 189 12.40 -23.52 -6.61
N GLY A 190 12.60 -24.50 -5.73
CA GLY A 190 11.52 -25.12 -4.95
C GLY A 190 10.78 -24.12 -4.06
N HIS A 191 11.51 -23.26 -3.32
CA HIS A 191 10.91 -22.20 -2.50
C HIS A 191 10.08 -21.24 -3.33
N VAL A 192 10.64 -20.72 -4.43
CA VAL A 192 9.94 -19.80 -5.33
C VAL A 192 8.68 -20.44 -5.91
N MET A 193 8.74 -21.73 -6.31
CA MET A 193 7.58 -22.46 -6.82
C MET A 193 6.46 -22.56 -5.77
N ILE A 194 6.80 -22.89 -4.52
CA ILE A 194 5.83 -22.96 -3.43
C ILE A 194 5.20 -21.59 -3.15
N CYS A 195 6.00 -20.53 -3.07
CA CYS A 195 5.49 -19.16 -2.88
C CYS A 195 4.56 -18.75 -4.03
N TYR A 196 4.89 -19.11 -5.27
CA TYR A 196 4.06 -18.81 -6.44
C TYR A 196 2.74 -19.60 -6.42
N LEU A 197 2.78 -20.88 -6.05
CA LEU A 197 1.58 -21.70 -5.89
C LEU A 197 0.67 -21.15 -4.77
N ALA A 198 1.25 -20.76 -3.64
CA ALA A 198 0.53 -20.14 -2.54
C ALA A 198 -0.16 -18.83 -2.99
N LEU A 199 0.52 -18.02 -3.81
CA LEU A 199 -0.07 -16.83 -4.40
C LEU A 199 -1.22 -17.16 -5.34
N LEU A 200 -1.08 -18.16 -6.20
CA LEU A 200 -2.15 -18.57 -7.10
C LEU A 200 -3.39 -18.98 -6.30
N ILE A 201 -3.21 -19.80 -5.26
CA ILE A 201 -4.29 -20.21 -4.36
C ILE A 201 -4.93 -18.99 -3.69
N ASN A 202 -4.13 -18.07 -3.17
CA ASN A 202 -4.60 -16.83 -2.54
C ASN A 202 -5.47 -15.99 -3.51
N ILE A 203 -5.03 -15.80 -4.75
CA ILE A 203 -5.78 -15.07 -5.78
C ILE A 203 -7.09 -15.78 -6.14
N LEU A 204 -7.07 -17.10 -6.31
CA LEU A 204 -8.27 -17.87 -6.62
C LEU A 204 -9.28 -17.83 -5.46
N LEU A 205 -8.78 -17.88 -4.22
CA LEU A 205 -9.59 -17.79 -3.01
C LEU A 205 -10.23 -16.40 -2.88
N ASP A 206 -9.48 -15.31 -3.09
CA ASP A 206 -10.02 -13.94 -3.10
C ASP A 206 -11.09 -13.75 -4.18
N LYS A 207 -10.88 -14.29 -5.39
CA LYS A 207 -11.91 -14.30 -6.44
C LYS A 207 -13.17 -15.05 -5.99
N LYS A 208 -13.01 -16.21 -5.37
CA LYS A 208 -14.15 -17.01 -4.91
C LYS A 208 -14.90 -16.32 -3.78
N MET A 209 -14.18 -15.68 -2.86
CA MET A 209 -14.78 -14.86 -1.82
C MET A 209 -15.60 -13.71 -2.40
N GLN A 210 -15.12 -13.04 -3.45
CA GLN A 210 -15.85 -11.97 -4.12
C GLN A 210 -17.15 -12.47 -4.77
N GLU A 211 -17.16 -13.69 -5.31
CA GLU A 211 -18.40 -14.33 -5.82
C GLU A 211 -19.41 -14.64 -4.71
N VAL A 212 -18.95 -15.19 -3.58
CA VAL A 212 -19.81 -15.65 -2.46
C VAL A 212 -20.30 -14.49 -1.57
N PHE A 213 -19.50 -13.43 -1.48
CA PHE A 213 -19.72 -12.27 -0.64
C PHE A 213 -19.56 -10.97 -1.47
N PRO A 214 -20.48 -10.66 -2.40
CA PRO A 214 -20.38 -9.49 -3.28
C PRO A 214 -20.43 -8.14 -2.52
N GLU A 215 -21.02 -8.11 -1.32
CA GLU A 215 -21.09 -6.92 -0.46
C GLU A 215 -19.70 -6.44 0.02
N MET A 216 -18.68 -7.31 -0.07
CA MET A 216 -17.31 -7.07 0.35
C MET A 216 -16.55 -6.06 -0.52
N GLU A 217 -16.97 -5.86 -1.79
CA GLU A 217 -16.29 -4.94 -2.70
C GLU A 217 -16.35 -3.48 -2.18
N ASN A 218 -17.38 -3.16 -1.40
CA ASN A 218 -17.58 -1.85 -0.77
C ASN A 218 -16.91 -1.73 0.61
N ALA A 219 -16.65 -2.85 1.31
CA ALA A 219 -16.07 -2.86 2.66
C ALA A 219 -14.55 -2.65 2.68
N GLN A 220 -13.81 -3.07 1.65
CA GLN A 220 -12.38 -2.78 1.51
C GLN A 220 -12.06 -1.28 1.38
N ALA A 221 -13.05 -0.45 1.02
CA ALA A 221 -12.96 1.01 1.03
C ALA A 221 -12.99 1.60 2.46
N ARG A 222 -13.49 0.85 3.45
CA ARG A 222 -13.48 1.21 4.88
C ARG A 222 -12.19 0.79 5.58
N LYS A 223 -11.03 0.95 4.91
CA LYS A 223 -9.72 0.90 5.58
C LYS A 223 -9.52 2.17 6.42
N VAL A 224 -10.33 2.33 7.46
CA VAL A 224 -10.10 3.29 8.52
C VAL A 224 -10.35 2.54 9.83
N ASN A 225 -9.26 2.06 10.43
CA ASN A 225 -9.17 1.70 11.84
C ASN A 225 -10.01 0.49 12.33
N LEU A 226 -9.83 -0.68 11.74
CA LEU A 226 -10.10 -1.93 12.48
C LEU A 226 -8.84 -2.24 13.31
N LYS A 227 -8.80 -1.71 14.53
CA LYS A 227 -7.95 -2.25 15.60
C LYS A 227 -8.33 -3.72 15.82
N LYS A 228 -7.46 -4.50 16.46
CA LYS A 228 -7.73 -5.88 16.93
C LYS A 228 -8.94 -5.91 17.89
N SER A 229 -10.16 -5.75 17.39
CA SER A 229 -11.39 -6.08 18.09
C SER A 229 -11.80 -7.47 17.66
N GLU A 230 -12.34 -8.23 18.59
CA GLU A 230 -12.96 -9.54 18.35
C GLU A 230 -13.93 -9.44 17.17
N HIS A 231 -13.62 -10.19 16.11
CA HIS A 231 -14.42 -10.24 14.88
C HIS A 231 -15.70 -11.02 15.20
N ASN A 232 -16.86 -10.41 14.98
CA ASN A 232 -18.13 -11.14 15.12
C ASN A 232 -18.36 -12.01 13.88
N GLU A 233 -19.07 -13.14 14.01
CA GLU A 233 -19.39 -14.01 12.86
C GLU A 233 -20.13 -13.28 11.72
N ASP A 234 -20.77 -12.15 12.02
CA ASP A 234 -21.52 -11.34 11.04
C ASP A 234 -20.64 -10.27 10.37
N ASP A 235 -19.38 -10.11 10.78
CA ASP A 235 -18.46 -9.15 10.18
C ASP A 235 -17.95 -9.65 8.80
N PRO A 236 -17.76 -8.72 7.85
CA PRO A 236 -17.33 -9.04 6.48
C PRO A 236 -16.00 -9.83 6.44
N LEU A 237 -16.02 -11.03 5.85
CA LEU A 237 -14.85 -11.90 5.76
C LEU A 237 -13.83 -11.32 4.74
N THR A 238 -12.74 -10.75 5.23
CA THR A 238 -11.60 -10.29 4.42
C THR A 238 -10.58 -11.42 4.26
N MET A 239 -9.65 -11.31 3.31
CA MET A 239 -8.58 -12.31 3.18
C MET A 239 -7.77 -12.48 4.47
N LYS A 240 -7.57 -11.39 5.22
CA LYS A 240 -6.88 -11.42 6.50
C LYS A 240 -7.67 -12.20 7.55
N THR A 241 -8.96 -11.89 7.72
CA THR A 241 -9.80 -12.56 8.72
C THR A 241 -10.07 -14.01 8.32
N LEU A 242 -10.17 -14.32 7.03
CA LEU A 242 -10.20 -15.69 6.54
C LEU A 242 -8.94 -16.46 6.96
N MET A 243 -7.75 -15.89 6.78
CA MET A 243 -6.51 -16.54 7.21
C MET A 243 -6.46 -16.74 8.72
N GLU A 244 -6.93 -15.78 9.51
CA GLU A 244 -7.07 -15.91 10.96
C GLU A 244 -8.05 -17.04 11.34
N GLU A 245 -9.23 -17.11 10.72
CA GLU A 245 -10.18 -18.19 10.99
C GLU A 245 -9.66 -19.56 10.54
N LEU A 246 -9.00 -19.65 9.36
CA LEU A 246 -8.37 -20.89 8.90
C LEU A 246 -7.29 -21.37 9.86
N ASP A 247 -6.53 -20.46 10.47
CA ASP A 247 -5.51 -20.80 11.47
C ASP A 247 -6.11 -21.30 12.80
N THR A 248 -7.41 -21.10 13.05
CA THR A 248 -8.10 -21.72 14.20
C THR A 248 -8.60 -23.13 13.91
N ILE A 249 -8.70 -23.52 12.63
CA ILE A 249 -9.19 -24.84 12.26
C ILE A 249 -8.12 -25.89 12.55
N ARG A 250 -8.51 -26.94 13.27
CA ARG A 250 -7.68 -28.11 13.54
C ARG A 250 -8.41 -29.36 13.08
N LEU A 251 -7.70 -30.27 12.44
CA LEU A 251 -8.18 -31.62 12.14
C LEU A 251 -7.69 -32.56 13.24
N ILE A 252 -8.64 -33.18 13.93
CA ILE A 252 -8.42 -34.12 15.03
C ILE A 252 -8.61 -35.53 14.47
N PRO A 253 -7.55 -36.36 14.43
CA PRO A 253 -7.69 -37.76 14.04
C PRO A 253 -8.40 -38.56 15.14
N LEU A 254 -9.41 -39.32 14.75
CA LEU A 254 -10.11 -40.30 15.55
C LEU A 254 -9.77 -41.71 15.09
N TYR A 255 -9.34 -42.52 16.04
CA TYR A 255 -9.13 -43.95 15.85
C TYR A 255 -10.35 -44.69 16.39
N ILE A 256 -11.21 -45.15 15.49
CA ILE A 256 -12.37 -45.97 15.86
C ILE A 256 -11.90 -47.43 15.87
N ASN A 257 -12.19 -48.16 16.95
CA ASN A 257 -11.85 -49.58 17.07
C ASN A 257 -12.38 -50.38 15.88
N GLY A 258 -11.48 -51.06 15.16
CA GLY A 258 -11.79 -51.85 13.97
C GLY A 258 -11.60 -51.12 12.63
N SER A 259 -11.19 -49.85 12.62
CA SER A 259 -10.84 -49.11 11.39
C SER A 259 -9.32 -49.06 11.21
N GLU A 260 -8.81 -49.46 10.03
CA GLU A 260 -7.38 -49.41 9.70
C GLU A 260 -6.86 -47.97 9.47
N SER A 261 -7.75 -47.04 9.13
CA SER A 261 -7.42 -45.62 8.90
C SER A 261 -8.12 -44.69 9.90
N PRO A 262 -7.47 -43.60 10.35
CA PRO A 262 -8.11 -42.60 11.20
C PRO A 262 -9.20 -41.85 10.44
N LYS A 263 -10.33 -41.58 11.10
CA LYS A 263 -11.32 -40.61 10.63
C LYS A 263 -10.95 -39.22 11.17
N TYR A 264 -11.26 -38.14 10.45
CA TYR A 264 -10.92 -36.79 10.91
C TYR A 264 -12.17 -36.00 11.29
N ILE A 265 -12.10 -35.30 12.42
CA ILE A 265 -13.07 -34.26 12.81
C ILE A 265 -12.39 -32.91 12.73
N SER A 266 -13.08 -31.89 12.22
CA SER A 266 -12.63 -30.51 12.35
C SER A 266 -13.09 -29.88 13.67
N THR A 267 -12.36 -28.89 14.16
CA THR A 267 -12.91 -27.94 15.14
C THR A 267 -14.11 -27.19 14.54
N GLN A 268 -14.85 -26.44 15.38
CA GLN A 268 -16.01 -25.69 14.93
C GLN A 268 -15.63 -24.70 13.83
N ILE A 269 -16.27 -24.84 12.67
CA ILE A 269 -16.09 -23.94 11.53
C ILE A 269 -17.22 -22.91 11.55
N GLY A 270 -16.86 -21.62 11.47
CA GLY A 270 -17.81 -20.51 11.41
C GLY A 270 -18.71 -20.56 10.17
N ARG A 271 -19.85 -19.84 10.23
CA ARG A 271 -20.86 -19.84 9.14
C ARG A 271 -20.31 -19.33 7.80
N ASN A 272 -19.51 -18.27 7.82
CA ASN A 272 -18.94 -17.69 6.60
C ASN A 272 -17.95 -18.64 5.92
N LEU A 273 -17.05 -19.25 6.69
CA LEU A 273 -16.14 -20.29 6.21
C LEU A 273 -16.88 -21.51 5.65
N LYS A 274 -17.93 -21.99 6.32
CA LYS A 274 -18.78 -23.08 5.79
C LYS A 274 -19.36 -22.71 4.43
N LYS A 275 -19.88 -21.49 4.28
CA LYS A 275 -20.42 -21.00 2.99
C LYS A 275 -19.33 -20.98 1.90
N LEU A 276 -18.12 -20.54 2.23
CA LEU A 276 -16.99 -20.52 1.32
C LEU A 276 -16.55 -21.94 0.93
N PHE A 277 -16.38 -22.84 1.88
CA PHE A 277 -16.01 -24.24 1.65
C PHE A 277 -17.03 -24.98 0.80
N SER A 278 -18.33 -24.82 1.08
CA SER A 278 -19.39 -25.37 0.24
C SER A 278 -19.29 -24.86 -1.20
N SER A 279 -18.97 -23.58 -1.40
CA SER A 279 -18.77 -23.00 -2.75
C SER A 279 -17.54 -23.56 -3.48
N LEU A 280 -16.54 -24.04 -2.73
CA LEU A 280 -15.33 -24.70 -3.24
C LEU A 280 -15.53 -26.21 -3.44
N GLY A 281 -16.72 -26.74 -3.12
CA GLY A 281 -16.99 -28.18 -3.14
C GLY A 281 -16.32 -28.95 -1.99
N ILE A 282 -15.82 -28.26 -0.97
CA ILE A 282 -15.22 -28.87 0.21
C ILE A 282 -16.36 -29.28 1.13
N ILE A 283 -16.60 -30.59 1.22
CA ILE A 283 -17.57 -31.16 2.14
C ILE A 283 -16.89 -31.27 3.51
N ASN A 284 -17.50 -30.69 4.53
CA ASN A 284 -16.97 -30.87 5.89
C ASN A 284 -17.13 -32.34 6.29
N ALA A 285 -16.00 -33.00 6.58
CA ALA A 285 -15.97 -34.44 6.85
C ALA A 285 -16.76 -34.85 8.10
N MET A 286 -17.00 -33.92 9.04
CA MET A 286 -17.84 -34.16 10.21
C MET A 286 -18.37 -32.85 10.80
N GLU A 287 -19.64 -32.83 11.23
CA GLU A 287 -20.20 -31.72 12.00
C GLU A 287 -19.94 -31.95 13.50
N PRO A 288 -18.92 -31.30 14.10
CA PRO A 288 -18.57 -31.54 15.51
C PRO A 288 -19.71 -31.22 16.48
N GLN A 289 -20.66 -30.37 16.07
CA GLN A 289 -21.86 -30.03 16.84
C GLN A 289 -22.83 -31.21 17.03
N LYS A 290 -22.74 -32.25 16.19
CA LYS A 290 -23.54 -33.48 16.29
C LYS A 290 -22.87 -34.57 17.13
N LEU A 291 -21.68 -34.29 17.69
CA LEU A 291 -20.98 -35.21 18.57
C LEU A 291 -21.41 -34.95 20.01
N ARG A 292 -21.92 -35.98 20.69
CA ARG A 292 -22.16 -35.95 22.14
C ARG A 292 -21.22 -36.92 22.82
N LEU A 293 -20.62 -36.48 23.92
CA LEU A 293 -19.88 -37.37 24.81
C LEU A 293 -20.89 -38.25 25.56
N ALA A 294 -20.72 -39.57 25.47
CA ALA A 294 -21.46 -40.46 26.35
C ALA A 294 -20.93 -40.31 27.77
N THR A 295 -21.74 -39.76 28.68
CA THR A 295 -21.43 -39.82 30.11
C THR A 295 -21.71 -41.25 30.59
N LYS A 296 -20.66 -42.05 30.82
CA LYS A 296 -20.79 -43.30 31.55
C LYS A 296 -20.05 -43.22 32.88
N GLU A 297 -20.76 -43.61 33.93
CA GLU A 297 -20.23 -43.78 35.28
C GLU A 297 -19.02 -44.73 35.28
N LYS A 298 -17.92 -44.26 35.87
CA LYS A 298 -16.76 -45.05 36.31
C LYS A 298 -16.23 -46.07 35.29
N THR A 299 -15.44 -45.60 34.33
CA THR A 299 -14.34 -46.43 33.79
C THR A 299 -13.02 -45.73 34.08
N THR A 300 -12.06 -46.47 34.62
CA THR A 300 -10.74 -46.02 35.12
C THR A 300 -9.75 -45.68 33.99
N ASN A 301 -10.20 -45.60 32.74
CA ASN A 301 -9.36 -45.41 31.57
C ASN A 301 -9.62 -44.03 30.95
N TYR A 302 -8.85 -43.03 31.38
CA TYR A 302 -8.95 -41.64 30.93
C TYR A 302 -8.64 -41.43 29.42
N ASN A 303 -8.19 -42.48 28.71
CA ASN A 303 -7.79 -42.43 27.31
C ASN A 303 -8.88 -42.89 26.32
N GLN A 304 -10.10 -43.20 26.78
CA GLN A 304 -11.19 -43.67 25.92
C GLN A 304 -12.41 -42.74 26.07
N LEU A 305 -12.75 -42.03 24.99
CA LEU A 305 -13.97 -41.21 24.89
C LEU A 305 -14.95 -41.91 23.95
N GLU A 306 -16.12 -42.29 24.47
CA GLU A 306 -17.24 -42.77 23.66
C GLU A 306 -18.00 -41.56 23.09
N LEU A 307 -18.01 -41.45 21.76
CA LEU A 307 -18.76 -40.41 21.03
C LEU A 307 -20.03 -41.03 20.46
N LEU A 308 -21.18 -40.42 20.79
CA LEU A 308 -22.48 -40.74 20.20
C LEU A 308 -22.73 -39.81 19.01
N PHE A 309 -23.19 -40.39 17.91
CA PHE A 309 -23.64 -39.65 16.73
C PHE A 309 -25.16 -39.45 16.82
N THR A 310 -25.62 -38.21 16.68
CA THR A 310 -27.03 -37.87 16.44
C THR A 310 -27.27 -37.55 14.98
#